data_AF-A0A375EHV0-F1
#
_entry.id   AF-A0A375EHV0-F1
#
_cell.length_a   1.000
_cell.length_b   1.000
_cell.length_c   1.000
_cell.angle_alpha   90.00
_cell.angle_beta   90.00
_cell.angle_gamma   90.00
#
_symmetry.space_group_name_H-M   'P 1'
#
loop_
_entity.id
_entity.type
_entity.pdbx_description
1 polymer ?
#
loop_
_entity_poly.entity_id
_entity_poly.type
_entity_poly.pdbx_seq_one_letter_code
_entity_poly.pdbx_strand_id
1 'polypeptide(L)'
;MIDQAITASMPQISILDVLTETEQWLNLHKLFGPLSGFDGELDDPRKRVIRTVFLLKYLDNPELRRTIHAATNKSEQFNDFAQWLMFGGDGIIAENLRHEQRKVIKYNQLVANMVILHNVQWMSRKLKNLQERGHPVNAEVLKGLSPYRREHINRFGDYLLALQRRVPPLDPSIDFLFKSCA
;
A
#
# COMPACT_ATOMS: atom_id res chain seq x y z
N MET A 1 12.96 17.60 -4.22
CA MET A 1 14.32 17.24 -3.75
C MET A 1 14.30 16.02 -2.82
N ILE A 2 13.52 16.00 -1.73
CA ILE A 2 13.48 14.84 -0.80
C ILE A 2 12.91 13.58 -1.48
N ASP A 3 11.84 13.70 -2.28
CA ASP A 3 11.27 12.55 -2.97
C ASP A 3 12.26 11.85 -3.92
N GLN A 4 12.97 12.62 -4.74
CA GLN A 4 14.04 12.11 -5.61
C GLN A 4 15.20 11.51 -4.81
N ALA A 5 15.54 12.10 -3.66
CA ALA A 5 16.58 11.56 -2.78
C ALA A 5 16.20 10.19 -2.20
N ILE A 6 14.91 10.00 -1.85
CA ILE A 6 14.39 8.70 -1.44
C ILE A 6 14.53 7.72 -2.61
N THR A 7 14.03 8.05 -3.80
CA THR A 7 14.12 7.19 -4.99
C THR A 7 15.56 6.75 -5.29
N ALA A 8 16.50 7.70 -5.28
CA ALA A 8 17.90 7.43 -5.57
C ALA A 8 18.60 6.59 -4.48
N SER A 9 18.10 6.63 -3.24
CA SER A 9 18.69 5.94 -2.10
C SER A 9 18.16 4.53 -1.83
N MET A 10 17.04 4.17 -2.49
CA MET A 10 16.40 2.87 -2.36
C MET A 10 17.09 1.86 -3.31
N PRO A 11 17.63 0.75 -2.80
CA PRO A 11 18.22 -0.27 -3.66
C PRO A 11 17.15 -0.94 -4.52
N GLN A 12 17.53 -1.36 -5.73
CA GLN A 12 16.68 -2.21 -6.57
C GLN A 12 16.48 -3.56 -5.87
N ILE A 13 15.21 -3.96 -5.71
CA ILE A 13 14.84 -5.19 -5.00
C ILE A 13 13.83 -6.00 -5.82
N SER A 14 13.96 -7.32 -5.79
CA SER A 14 12.98 -8.23 -6.39
C SER A 14 11.67 -8.19 -5.61
N ILE A 15 10.53 -8.30 -6.30
CA ILE A 15 9.23 -8.50 -5.64
C ILE A 15 9.26 -9.74 -4.71
N LEU A 16 9.99 -10.81 -5.06
CA LEU A 16 10.10 -11.99 -4.19
C LEU A 16 10.91 -11.70 -2.91
N ASP A 17 11.92 -10.84 -2.99
CA ASP A 17 12.68 -10.43 -1.80
C ASP A 17 11.80 -9.58 -0.87
N VAL A 18 10.97 -8.68 -1.42
CA VAL A 18 10.00 -7.89 -0.65
C VAL A 18 8.98 -8.80 0.06
N LEU A 19 8.46 -9.80 -0.65
CA LEU A 19 7.54 -10.78 -0.07
C LEU A 19 8.22 -11.62 1.01
N THR A 20 9.47 -12.02 0.80
CA THR A 20 10.24 -12.81 1.79
C THR A 20 10.56 -11.97 3.04
N GLU A 21 10.92 -10.70 2.88
CA GLU A 21 11.18 -9.78 4.00
C GLU A 21 9.93 -9.52 4.84
N THR A 22 8.80 -9.29 4.19
CA THR A 22 7.52 -9.04 4.88
C THR A 22 6.96 -10.30 5.54
N GLU A 23 7.18 -11.47 4.95
CA GLU A 23 6.93 -12.77 5.58
C GLU A 23 7.75 -12.89 6.87
N GLN A 24 9.05 -12.63 6.84
CA GLN A 24 9.92 -12.77 8.01
C GLN A 24 9.52 -11.82 9.14
N TRP A 25 9.04 -10.62 8.81
CA TRP A 25 8.55 -9.65 9.80
C TRP A 25 7.23 -10.07 10.44
N LEU A 26 6.30 -10.59 9.65
CA LEU A 26 4.92 -10.81 10.08
C LEU A 26 4.63 -12.28 10.41
N ASN A 27 5.57 -13.19 10.13
CA ASN A 27 5.46 -14.63 10.37
C ASN A 27 4.20 -15.24 9.72
N LEU A 28 3.85 -14.76 8.52
CA LEU A 28 2.53 -14.98 7.91
C LEU A 28 2.25 -16.45 7.60
N HIS A 29 3.29 -17.28 7.41
CA HIS A 29 3.15 -18.72 7.18
C HIS A 29 2.34 -19.43 8.28
N LYS A 30 2.24 -18.84 9.48
CA LYS A 30 1.44 -19.37 10.60
C LYS A 30 -0.05 -19.04 10.52
N LEU A 31 -0.43 -18.08 9.67
CA LEU A 31 -1.79 -17.56 9.54
C LEU A 31 -2.50 -18.05 8.27
N PHE A 32 -1.82 -18.79 7.40
CA PHE A 32 -2.44 -19.40 6.22
C PHE A 32 -3.13 -20.72 6.60
N GLY A 33 -4.44 -20.67 6.75
CA GLY A 33 -5.34 -21.83 6.77
C GLY A 33 -6.19 -21.91 5.51
N PRO A 34 -6.95 -23.01 5.29
CA PRO A 34 -7.91 -23.08 4.19
C PRO A 34 -8.96 -21.97 4.35
N LEU A 35 -9.18 -21.20 3.28
CA LEU A 35 -10.15 -20.11 3.25
C LEU A 35 -11.58 -20.68 3.34
N SER A 36 -12.14 -20.78 4.55
CA SER A 36 -13.56 -21.05 4.80
C SER A 36 -14.22 -19.79 5.34
N GLY A 37 -15.25 -19.30 4.64
CA GLY A 37 -16.02 -18.13 5.06
C GLY A 37 -16.81 -17.53 3.91
N PHE A 38 -18.08 -17.94 3.82
CA PHE A 38 -19.10 -17.34 2.97
C PHE A 38 -19.72 -16.14 3.69
N ASP A 39 -19.83 -15.01 2.99
CA ASP A 39 -20.95 -14.10 3.14
C ASP A 39 -21.26 -13.48 1.77
N GLY A 40 -22.49 -13.69 1.34
CA GLY A 40 -23.07 -13.08 0.15
C GLY A 40 -23.91 -11.90 0.61
N GLU A 41 -23.37 -10.69 0.49
CA GLU A 41 -24.14 -9.49 0.80
C GLU A 41 -25.23 -9.31 -0.27
N LEU A 42 -26.49 -9.40 0.17
CA LEU A 42 -27.69 -9.12 -0.64
C LEU A 42 -27.93 -7.59 -0.68
N ASP A 43 -28.40 -7.12 -1.84
CA ASP A 43 -28.68 -5.70 -2.12
C ASP A 43 -29.94 -5.26 -1.34
N ASP A 44 -29.74 -4.45 -0.29
CA ASP A 44 -30.79 -4.01 0.63
C ASP A 44 -31.44 -2.70 0.13
N PRO A 45 -32.77 -2.66 -0.07
CA PRO A 45 -33.50 -1.44 -0.46
C PRO A 45 -33.23 -0.23 0.44
N ARG A 46 -32.94 -0.44 1.73
CA ARG A 46 -32.59 0.65 2.67
C ARG A 46 -31.26 1.29 2.33
N LYS A 47 -30.29 0.51 1.84
CA LYS A 47 -28.98 1.01 1.37
C LYS A 47 -29.14 1.94 0.17
N ARG A 48 -30.13 1.73 -0.71
CA ARG A 48 -30.43 2.61 -1.86
C ARG A 48 -30.95 3.99 -1.43
N VAL A 49 -31.85 4.04 -0.45
CA VAL A 49 -32.39 5.30 0.09
C VAL A 49 -31.28 6.10 0.77
N ILE A 50 -30.48 5.44 1.61
CA ILE A 50 -29.33 6.05 2.29
C ILE A 50 -28.31 6.59 1.28
N ARG A 51 -28.00 5.82 0.21
CA ARG A 51 -27.10 6.26 -0.87
C ARG A 51 -27.63 7.50 -1.60
N THR A 52 -28.94 7.56 -1.85
CA THR A 52 -29.57 8.70 -2.54
C THR A 52 -29.52 9.97 -1.69
N VAL A 53 -29.89 9.88 -0.41
CA VAL A 53 -29.80 11.00 0.54
C VAL A 53 -28.35 11.47 0.71
N PHE A 54 -27.40 10.55 0.77
CA PHE A 54 -25.98 10.86 0.83
C PHE A 54 -25.49 11.60 -0.42
N LEU A 55 -25.89 11.16 -1.62
CA LEU A 55 -25.52 11.83 -2.88
C LEU A 55 -26.07 13.27 -2.96
N LEU A 56 -27.29 13.50 -2.48
CA LEU A 56 -27.85 14.85 -2.41
C LEU A 56 -27.05 15.75 -1.46
N LYS A 57 -26.68 15.25 -0.28
CA LYS A 57 -25.81 15.98 0.68
C LYS A 57 -24.40 16.23 0.12
N TYR A 58 -23.86 15.28 -0.64
CA TYR A 58 -22.57 15.41 -1.31
C TYR A 58 -22.56 16.51 -2.37
N LEU A 59 -23.64 16.65 -3.14
CA LEU A 59 -23.76 17.72 -4.16
C LEU A 59 -23.89 19.11 -3.51
N ASP A 60 -24.66 19.20 -2.44
CA ASP A 60 -24.97 20.44 -1.71
C ASP A 60 -23.76 20.97 -0.90
N ASN A 61 -22.99 20.08 -0.25
CA ASN A 61 -21.90 20.48 0.63
C ASN A 61 -20.51 20.41 -0.06
N PRO A 62 -19.85 21.55 -0.35
CA PRO A 62 -18.53 21.57 -0.98
C PRO A 62 -17.40 21.04 -0.08
N GLU A 63 -17.49 21.16 1.25
CA GLU A 63 -16.49 20.62 2.19
C GLU A 63 -16.55 19.09 2.27
N LEU A 64 -17.77 18.54 2.31
CA LEU A 64 -18.00 17.10 2.24
C LEU A 64 -17.40 16.52 0.95
N ARG A 65 -17.59 17.21 -0.17
CA ARG A 65 -17.02 16.82 -1.46
C ARG A 65 -15.50 16.86 -1.49
N ARG A 66 -14.86 17.91 -0.93
CA ARG A 66 -13.39 17.96 -0.81
C ARG A 66 -12.85 16.80 0.03
N THR A 67 -13.52 16.49 1.14
CA THR A 67 -13.15 15.39 2.03
C THR A 67 -13.24 14.05 1.32
N ILE A 68 -14.34 13.82 0.60
CA ILE A 68 -14.54 12.60 -0.17
C ILE A 68 -13.52 12.51 -1.31
N HIS A 69 -13.27 13.57 -2.07
CA HIS A 69 -12.24 13.55 -3.12
C HIS A 69 -10.85 13.25 -2.56
N ALA A 70 -10.49 13.79 -1.38
CA ALA A 70 -9.23 13.47 -0.73
C ALA A 70 -9.15 11.99 -0.33
N ALA A 71 -10.25 11.39 0.13
CA ALA A 71 -10.32 9.96 0.43
C ALA A 71 -10.30 9.10 -0.84
N THR A 72 -11.03 9.51 -1.88
CA THR A 72 -11.08 8.83 -3.19
C THR A 72 -9.71 8.82 -3.85
N ASN A 73 -8.98 9.94 -3.85
CA ASN A 73 -7.63 10.01 -4.41
C ASN A 73 -6.68 8.99 -3.75
N LYS A 74 -6.78 8.79 -2.42
CA LYS A 74 -6.01 7.73 -1.73
C LYS A 74 -6.41 6.34 -2.22
N SER A 75 -7.72 6.09 -2.37
CA SER A 75 -8.22 4.81 -2.88
C SER A 75 -7.83 4.56 -4.34
N GLU A 76 -7.82 5.60 -5.18
CA GLU A 76 -7.41 5.54 -6.59
C GLU A 76 -5.92 5.20 -6.68
N GLN A 77 -5.06 5.90 -5.93
CA GLN A 77 -3.63 5.59 -5.89
C GLN A 77 -3.36 4.16 -5.42
N PHE A 78 -4.13 3.66 -4.45
CA PHE A 78 -4.05 2.27 -4.02
C PHE A 78 -4.52 1.30 -5.11
N ASN A 79 -5.63 1.59 -5.78
CA ASN A 79 -6.17 0.74 -6.85
C ASN A 79 -5.21 0.68 -8.04
N ASP A 80 -4.63 1.81 -8.45
CA ASP A 80 -3.61 1.90 -9.50
C ASP A 80 -2.36 1.10 -9.12
N PHE A 81 -1.95 1.17 -7.85
CA PHE A 81 -0.83 0.42 -7.32
C PHE A 81 -1.11 -1.09 -7.29
N ALA A 82 -2.29 -1.49 -6.85
CA ALA A 82 -2.72 -2.88 -6.85
C ALA A 82 -2.85 -3.44 -8.27
N GLN A 83 -3.36 -2.65 -9.23
CA GLN A 83 -3.41 -3.04 -10.63
C GLN A 83 -2.00 -3.22 -11.21
N TRP A 84 -1.06 -2.33 -10.87
CA TRP A 84 0.34 -2.43 -11.30
C TRP A 84 1.05 -3.68 -10.77
N LEU A 85 0.70 -4.13 -9.55
CA LEU A 85 1.23 -5.35 -8.92
C LEU A 85 0.66 -6.64 -9.51
N MET A 86 -0.47 -6.57 -10.22
CA MET A 86 -1.11 -7.76 -10.76
C MET A 86 -0.25 -8.39 -11.86
N PHE A 87 0.04 -9.68 -11.72
CA PHE A 87 0.90 -10.44 -12.62
C PHE A 87 0.11 -11.09 -13.76
N GLY A 88 0.37 -10.64 -14.99
CA GLY A 88 -0.28 -11.15 -16.20
C GLY A 88 -1.64 -10.48 -16.50
N GLY A 89 -1.89 -10.22 -17.78
CA GLY A 89 -3.21 -9.75 -18.27
C GLY A 89 -3.55 -8.28 -18.04
N ASP A 90 -2.59 -7.37 -17.76
CA ASP A 90 -2.84 -5.92 -17.54
C ASP A 90 -3.91 -5.59 -16.48
N GLY A 91 -4.11 -6.49 -15.52
CA GLY A 91 -5.16 -6.37 -14.49
C GLY A 91 -6.51 -6.98 -14.88
N ILE A 92 -6.59 -7.69 -16.01
CA ILE A 92 -7.78 -8.40 -16.46
C ILE A 92 -7.86 -9.75 -15.71
N ILE A 93 -8.93 -9.92 -14.94
CA ILE A 93 -9.26 -11.18 -14.29
C ILE A 93 -9.96 -12.07 -15.34
N ALA A 94 -9.26 -13.10 -15.81
CA ALA A 94 -9.74 -13.98 -16.89
C ALA A 94 -10.82 -14.97 -16.43
N GLU A 95 -10.97 -15.16 -15.12
CA GLU A 95 -11.93 -16.08 -14.53
C GLU A 95 -13.35 -15.53 -14.60
N ASN A 96 -14.28 -16.31 -15.16
CA ASN A 96 -15.70 -15.97 -15.22
C ASN A 96 -16.46 -16.30 -13.90
N LEU A 97 -15.81 -16.95 -12.94
CA LEU A 97 -16.42 -17.33 -11.67
C LEU A 97 -16.15 -16.28 -10.59
N ARG A 98 -17.22 -15.66 -10.06
CA ARG A 98 -17.15 -14.59 -9.05
C ARG A 98 -16.30 -14.94 -7.82
N HIS A 99 -16.29 -16.20 -7.39
CA HIS A 99 -15.49 -16.62 -6.24
C HIS A 99 -13.99 -16.64 -6.55
N GLU A 100 -13.60 -17.10 -7.74
CA GLU A 100 -12.21 -17.09 -8.18
C GLU A 100 -11.73 -15.64 -8.37
N GLN A 101 -12.56 -14.77 -8.96
CA GLN A 101 -12.27 -13.34 -9.05
C GLN A 101 -12.00 -12.70 -7.68
N ARG A 102 -12.80 -13.05 -6.65
CA ARG A 102 -12.57 -12.57 -5.28
C ARG A 102 -11.26 -13.07 -4.69
N LYS A 103 -10.87 -14.33 -4.95
CA LYS A 103 -9.57 -14.86 -4.50
C LYS A 103 -8.45 -14.04 -5.10
N VAL A 104 -8.45 -13.86 -6.42
CA VAL A 104 -7.46 -13.06 -7.15
C VAL A 104 -7.34 -11.65 -6.55
N ILE A 105 -8.48 -10.97 -6.35
CA ILE A 105 -8.51 -9.63 -5.73
C ILE A 105 -7.91 -9.64 -4.32
N LYS A 106 -8.32 -10.58 -3.47
CA LYS A 106 -7.85 -10.66 -2.07
C LYS A 106 -6.36 -10.97 -1.98
N TYR A 107 -5.85 -11.89 -2.79
CA TYR A 107 -4.41 -12.18 -2.83
C TYR A 107 -3.61 -11.00 -3.37
N ASN A 108 -4.13 -10.30 -4.39
CA ASN A 108 -3.47 -9.10 -4.89
C ASN A 108 -3.42 -7.98 -3.84
N GLN A 109 -4.51 -7.78 -3.09
CA GLN A 109 -4.53 -6.83 -1.97
C GLN A 109 -3.53 -7.21 -0.86
N LEU A 110 -3.36 -8.51 -0.60
CA LEU A 110 -2.35 -8.97 0.37
C LEU A 110 -0.93 -8.63 -0.10
N VAL A 111 -0.60 -8.92 -1.36
CA VAL A 111 0.69 -8.55 -1.97
C VAL A 111 0.90 -7.03 -1.93
N ALA A 112 -0.14 -6.25 -2.26
CA ALA A 112 -0.06 -4.78 -2.17
C ALA A 112 0.26 -4.30 -0.75
N ASN A 113 -0.39 -4.86 0.27
CA ASN A 113 -0.14 -4.51 1.66
C ASN A 113 1.28 -4.89 2.12
N MET A 114 1.80 -6.04 1.68
CA MET A 114 3.19 -6.44 1.94
C MET A 114 4.17 -5.42 1.34
N VAL A 115 3.98 -5.06 0.08
CA VAL A 115 4.87 -4.09 -0.58
C VAL A 115 4.77 -2.70 0.06
N ILE A 116 3.56 -2.27 0.43
CA ILE A 116 3.36 -1.02 1.16
C ILE A 116 4.13 -1.03 2.49
N LEU A 117 4.07 -2.13 3.25
CA LEU A 117 4.80 -2.27 4.51
C LEU A 117 6.32 -2.15 4.30
N HIS A 118 6.85 -2.84 3.28
CA HIS A 118 8.26 -2.73 2.92
C HIS A 118 8.64 -1.29 2.56
N ASN A 119 7.85 -0.64 1.70
CA ASN A 119 8.09 0.73 1.28
C ASN A 119 8.10 1.68 2.47
N VAL A 120 7.08 1.61 3.34
CA VAL A 120 7.00 2.45 4.54
C VAL A 120 8.20 2.23 5.45
N GLN A 121 8.57 0.98 5.72
CA GLN A 121 9.68 0.69 6.64
C GLN A 121 11.01 1.25 6.13
N TRP A 122 11.33 1.01 4.86
CA TRP A 122 12.57 1.47 4.26
C TRP A 122 12.59 2.98 4.03
N MET A 123 11.47 3.57 3.61
CA MET A 123 11.34 5.02 3.51
C MET A 123 11.53 5.68 4.88
N SER A 124 10.92 5.16 5.94
CA SER A 124 11.06 5.70 7.30
C SER A 124 12.51 5.65 7.79
N ARG A 125 13.21 4.54 7.57
CA ARG A 125 14.65 4.42 7.89
C ARG A 125 15.51 5.43 7.13
N LYS A 126 15.26 5.61 5.83
CA LYS A 126 16.01 6.54 4.98
C LYS A 126 15.73 8.00 5.37
N LEU A 127 14.47 8.33 5.62
CA LEU A 127 14.06 9.65 6.09
C LEU A 127 14.70 10.00 7.43
N LYS A 128 14.76 9.06 8.38
CA LYS A 128 15.45 9.26 9.66
C LYS A 128 16.93 9.56 9.46
N ASN A 129 17.60 8.81 8.60
CA ASN A 129 19.01 9.06 8.29
C ASN A 129 19.23 10.41 7.57
N LEU A 130 18.29 10.86 6.74
CA LEU A 130 18.34 12.20 6.13
C LEU A 130 18.14 13.30 7.18
N GLN A 131 17.25 13.10 8.15
CA GLN A 131 17.03 14.03 9.26
C GLN A 131 18.31 14.16 10.12
N GLU A 132 19.00 13.06 10.40
CA GLU A 132 20.28 13.03 11.12
C GLU A 132 21.40 13.78 10.37
N ARG A 133 21.37 13.76 9.03
CA ARG A 133 22.30 14.51 8.17
C ARG A 133 21.97 16.00 8.04
N GLY A 134 20.95 16.48 8.76
CA GLY A 134 20.56 17.90 8.79
C GLY A 134 19.61 18.33 7.67
N HIS A 135 19.02 17.40 6.91
CA HIS A 135 17.98 17.76 5.95
C HIS A 135 16.64 18.03 6.66
N PRO A 136 15.88 19.09 6.30
CA PRO A 136 14.62 19.41 6.94
C PRO A 136 13.52 18.43 6.53
N VAL A 137 13.31 17.40 7.35
CA VAL A 137 12.15 16.48 7.23
C VAL A 137 11.00 17.07 8.06
N ASN A 138 10.20 17.94 7.45
CA ASN A 138 9.05 18.57 8.08
C ASN A 138 7.79 17.71 7.96
N ALA A 139 6.79 17.93 8.83
CA ALA A 139 5.51 17.22 8.80
C ALA A 139 4.76 17.38 7.45
N GLU A 140 4.91 18.52 6.78
CA GLU A 140 4.34 18.75 5.46
C GLU A 140 4.96 17.86 4.38
N VAL A 141 6.26 17.60 4.47
CA VAL A 141 6.96 16.70 3.55
C VAL A 141 6.47 15.28 3.74
N LEU A 142 6.33 14.83 4.98
CA LEU A 142 5.80 13.49 5.28
C LEU A 142 4.36 13.30 4.79
N LYS A 143 3.52 14.34 4.88
CA LYS A 143 2.15 14.31 4.36
C LYS A 143 2.09 14.17 2.83
N GLY A 144 3.12 14.62 2.12
CA GLY A 144 3.19 14.54 0.67
C GLY A 144 3.77 13.23 0.13
N LEU A 145 4.37 12.39 0.98
CA LEU A 145 4.98 11.13 0.56
C LEU A 145 3.92 10.03 0.49
N SER A 146 3.89 9.33 -0.64
CA SER A 146 3.05 8.13 -0.82
C SER A 146 3.90 6.86 -0.67
N PRO A 147 3.37 5.81 -0.02
CA PRO A 147 4.05 4.54 0.12
C PRO A 147 3.95 3.67 -1.15
N TYR A 148 3.28 4.14 -2.21
CA TYR A 148 2.98 3.38 -3.43
C TYR A 148 4.09 3.47 -4.49
N ARG A 149 5.36 3.47 -4.06
CA ARG A 149 6.52 3.59 -4.94
C ARG A 149 6.76 2.30 -5.73
N ARG A 150 7.09 2.45 -7.01
CA ARG A 150 7.18 1.34 -7.98
C ARG A 150 8.57 1.19 -8.59
N GLU A 151 9.36 2.27 -8.60
CA GLU A 151 10.58 2.41 -9.39
C GLU A 151 11.75 1.53 -8.94
N HIS A 152 11.75 1.14 -7.66
CA HIS A 152 12.82 0.35 -7.05
C HIS A 152 12.47 -1.14 -6.93
N ILE A 153 11.27 -1.53 -7.36
CA ILE A 153 10.76 -2.90 -7.26
C ILE A 153 10.81 -3.52 -8.64
N ASN A 154 11.68 -4.51 -8.79
CA ASN A 154 11.69 -5.32 -9.98
C ASN A 154 10.59 -6.39 -9.89
N ARG A 155 9.55 -6.19 -10.71
CA ARG A 155 8.44 -7.13 -10.84
C ARG A 155 8.71 -8.26 -11.83
N PHE A 156 9.66 -8.14 -12.76
CA PHE A 156 9.86 -9.15 -13.82
C PHE A 156 11.32 -9.63 -13.92
N GLY A 157 11.52 -10.86 -14.35
CA GLY A 157 12.85 -11.41 -14.65
C GLY A 157 13.23 -12.57 -13.74
N ASP A 158 14.52 -12.91 -13.73
CA ASP A 158 15.06 -14.03 -12.98
C ASP A 158 15.21 -13.68 -11.50
N TYR A 159 14.58 -14.48 -10.65
CA TYR A 159 14.61 -14.28 -9.21
C TYR A 159 15.66 -15.17 -8.55
N LEU A 160 16.67 -14.55 -7.95
CA LEU A 160 17.61 -15.26 -7.08
C LEU A 160 17.02 -15.33 -5.66
N LEU A 161 16.41 -16.47 -5.33
CA LEU A 161 15.82 -16.74 -4.01
C LEU A 161 16.92 -16.89 -2.95
N ALA A 162 17.29 -15.78 -2.32
CA ALA A 162 18.24 -15.76 -1.21
C ALA A 162 17.52 -16.02 0.13
N LEU A 163 17.03 -17.24 0.35
CA LEU A 163 16.28 -17.65 1.55
C LEU A 163 17.04 -17.44 2.88
N GLN A 164 18.37 -17.33 2.82
CA GLN A 164 19.25 -17.15 3.99
C GLN A 164 19.63 -15.68 4.21
N ARG A 165 19.13 -14.75 3.38
CA ARG A 165 19.38 -13.32 3.54
C ARG A 165 18.80 -12.85 4.87
N ARG A 166 19.67 -12.35 5.77
CA ARG A 166 19.22 -11.74 7.03
C ARG A 166 18.64 -10.36 6.74
N VAL A 167 17.36 -10.22 7.01
CA VAL A 167 16.64 -8.96 6.92
C VAL A 167 16.67 -8.25 8.28
N PRO A 168 16.94 -6.93 8.34
CA PRO A 168 16.86 -6.20 9.61
C PRO A 168 15.43 -6.21 10.16
N PRO A 169 15.22 -6.40 11.47
CA PRO A 169 13.89 -6.52 12.05
C PRO A 169 13.04 -5.28 11.82
N LEU A 170 11.72 -5.46 11.63
CA LEU A 170 10.78 -4.35 11.53
C LEU A 170 10.92 -3.45 12.76
N ASP A 171 11.04 -2.15 12.53
CA ASP A 171 11.16 -1.13 13.57
C ASP A 171 9.93 -0.22 13.51
N PRO A 172 8.90 -0.50 14.32
CA PRO A 172 7.69 0.33 14.39
C PRO A 172 7.89 1.62 15.21
N SER A 173 9.06 1.81 15.85
CA SER A 173 9.34 2.93 16.76
C SER A 173 10.06 4.10 16.10
N ILE A 174 10.08 4.15 14.77
CA ILE A 174 10.71 5.24 14.02
C ILE A 174 9.89 6.52 14.17
N ASP A 175 10.31 7.37 15.10
CA ASP A 175 9.75 8.70 15.32
C ASP A 175 10.58 9.81 14.64
N PHE A 176 9.87 10.87 14.25
CA PHE A 176 10.45 12.08 13.66
C PHE A 176 10.33 13.25 14.66
N LEU A 177 11.43 13.96 14.86
CA LEU A 177 11.49 15.11 15.75
C LEU A 177 11.14 16.37 14.95
N PHE A 178 9.88 16.78 15.02
CA PHE A 178 9.47 18.04 14.43
C PHE A 178 9.80 19.18 15.39
N LYS A 179 10.59 20.17 14.95
CA LYS A 179 10.62 21.45 15.67
C LYS A 179 9.25 22.08 15.51
N SER A 180 8.50 22.25 16.60
CA SER A 180 7.28 23.05 16.55
C SER A 180 7.67 24.47 16.16
N CYS A 181 7.15 24.95 15.05
CA CYS A 181 7.17 26.37 14.75
C CYS A 181 6.25 27.03 15.79
N ALA A 182 6.84 27.73 16.75
CA ALA A 182 6.15 28.68 17.61
C ALA A 182 5.93 29.98 16.83
#